data_AF-A0A6I3MHT2-F1
#
_entry.id   AF-A0A6I3MHT2-F1
#
_cell.length_a   1.000
_cell.length_b   1.000
_cell.length_c   1.000
_cell.angle_alpha   90.00
_cell.angle_beta   90.00
_cell.angle_gamma   90.00
#
_symmetry.space_group_name_H-M   'P 1'
#
loop_
_entity.id
_entity.type
_entity.pdbx_description
1 polymer ?
#
loop_
_entity_poly.entity_id
_entity_poly.type
_entity_poly.pdbx_seq_one_letter_code
_entity_poly.pdbx_strand_id
1 'polypeptide(L)'
;MKKKIFIVLITLVLLFSAYYYWQNRYVEFRPVILAEENDTRRLLFFDNDLYKFAEPNEVPPNYYKHLRWVLGRSHVDYIEENGIIYVRNKRFNDMNLMWNYTTRATTSKFFKIEREMDSINLIYEIEYVESQKKIIDGFLKEIKNDSIK
;
A
#
# COMPACT_ATOMS: atom_id res chain seq x y z
N MET A 1 -12.70 -47.18 -12.97
CA MET A 1 -12.98 -46.08 -12.00
C MET A 1 -11.72 -45.32 -11.60
N LYS A 2 -10.62 -45.98 -11.23
CA LYS A 2 -9.33 -45.34 -10.87
C LYS A 2 -8.83 -44.30 -11.90
N LYS A 3 -8.81 -44.61 -13.20
CA LYS A 3 -8.40 -43.67 -14.27
C LYS A 3 -9.23 -42.37 -14.31
N LYS A 4 -10.55 -42.45 -14.07
CA LYS A 4 -11.44 -41.26 -14.03
C LYS A 4 -11.13 -40.37 -12.82
N ILE A 5 -10.82 -40.98 -11.67
CA ILE A 5 -10.43 -40.27 -10.45
C ILE A 5 -9.10 -39.53 -10.67
N PHE A 6 -8.12 -40.18 -11.31
CA PHE A 6 -6.86 -39.53 -11.66
C PHE A 6 -7.04 -38.33 -12.59
N ILE A 7 -7.91 -38.44 -13.60
CA ILE A 7 -8.20 -37.32 -14.51
C ILE A 7 -8.78 -36.13 -13.73
N VAL A 8 -9.76 -36.36 -12.85
CA VAL A 8 -10.36 -35.28 -12.03
C VAL A 8 -9.32 -34.63 -11.12
N LEU A 9 -8.45 -35.42 -10.48
CA LEU A 9 -7.36 -34.93 -9.64
C LEU A 9 -6.37 -34.06 -10.42
N ILE A 10 -5.95 -34.51 -11.61
CA ILE A 10 -5.05 -33.75 -12.48
C ILE A 10 -5.70 -32.42 -12.89
N THR A 11 -6.98 -32.44 -13.28
CA THR A 11 -7.70 -31.22 -13.66
C THR A 11 -7.79 -30.23 -12.50
N LEU A 12 -8.07 -30.70 -11.28
CA LEU A 12 -8.09 -29.85 -10.08
C LEU A 12 -6.72 -29.20 -9.80
N VAL A 13 -5.64 -29.98 -9.91
CA VAL A 13 -4.27 -29.45 -9.73
C VAL A 13 -3.95 -28.40 -10.79
N LEU A 14 -4.32 -28.63 -12.04
CA LEU A 14 -4.11 -27.67 -13.13
C LEU A 14 -4.92 -26.37 -12.91
N LEU A 15 -6.20 -26.48 -12.55
CA LEU A 15 -7.04 -25.32 -12.25
C LEU A 15 -6.51 -24.52 -11.07
N PHE A 16 -6.10 -25.20 -9.99
CA PHE A 16 -5.53 -24.54 -8.83
C PHE A 16 -4.21 -23.85 -9.17
N SER A 17 -3.34 -24.50 -9.95
CA SER A 17 -2.07 -23.93 -10.39
C SER A 17 -2.28 -22.69 -11.27
N ALA A 18 -3.22 -22.77 -12.22
CA ALA A 18 -3.57 -21.64 -13.08
C ALA A 18 -4.14 -20.47 -12.28
N TYR A 19 -5.05 -20.74 -11.34
CA TYR A 19 -5.60 -19.72 -10.44
C TYR A 19 -4.51 -19.08 -9.57
N TYR A 20 -3.66 -19.91 -8.96
CA TYR A 20 -2.55 -19.43 -8.12
C TYR A 20 -1.57 -18.55 -8.91
N TYR A 21 -1.23 -18.97 -10.13
CA TYR A 21 -0.40 -18.17 -11.03
C TYR A 21 -1.07 -16.84 -11.39
N TRP A 22 -2.35 -16.87 -11.77
CA TRP A 22 -3.12 -15.68 -12.13
C TRP A 22 -3.19 -14.65 -10.99
N GLN A 23 -3.36 -15.12 -9.76
CA GLN A 23 -3.43 -14.28 -8.57
C GLN A 23 -2.07 -13.67 -8.17
N ASN A 24 -0.96 -14.37 -8.40
CA ASN A 24 0.37 -13.90 -8.01
C ASN A 24 1.15 -13.19 -9.13
N ARG A 25 0.62 -13.14 -10.34
CA ARG A 25 1.20 -12.39 -11.45
C ARG A 25 1.22 -10.89 -11.14
N TYR A 26 2.32 -10.22 -11.52
CA TYR A 26 2.42 -8.77 -11.48
C TYR A 26 1.71 -8.16 -12.69
N VAL A 27 0.83 -7.20 -12.41
CA VAL A 27 0.04 -6.45 -13.39
C VAL A 27 0.28 -4.97 -13.20
N GLU A 28 0.21 -4.22 -14.29
CA GLU A 28 0.38 -2.77 -14.28
C GLU A 28 -0.65 -2.13 -13.34
N PHE A 29 -0.19 -1.25 -12.45
CA PHE A 29 -1.06 -0.44 -11.62
C PHE A 29 -1.63 0.70 -12.46
N ARG A 30 -2.76 0.46 -13.11
CA ARG A 30 -3.46 1.49 -13.87
C ARG A 30 -4.28 2.38 -12.94
N PRO A 31 -4.15 3.72 -13.04
CA PRO A 31 -4.98 4.63 -12.26
C PRO A 31 -6.46 4.39 -12.55
N VAL A 32 -7.26 4.49 -11.50
CA VAL A 32 -8.71 4.29 -11.54
C VAL A 32 -9.41 5.60 -11.21
N ILE A 33 -10.42 5.95 -12.02
CA ILE A 33 -11.29 7.11 -11.82
C ILE A 33 -12.76 6.67 -11.83
N LEU A 34 -13.65 7.55 -11.37
CA LEU A 34 -15.09 7.28 -11.36
C LEU A 34 -15.61 7.27 -12.81
N ALA A 35 -16.47 6.31 -13.13
CA ALA A 35 -16.99 6.11 -14.48
C ALA A 35 -18.02 7.18 -14.90
N GLU A 36 -18.73 7.79 -13.96
CA GLU A 36 -19.70 8.88 -14.21
C GLU A 36 -19.44 10.10 -13.31
N GLU A 37 -19.58 11.29 -13.88
CA GLU A 37 -19.47 12.58 -13.15
C GLU A 37 -20.64 12.86 -12.19
N ASN A 38 -21.72 12.08 -12.22
CA ASN A 38 -23.00 12.45 -11.59
C ASN A 38 -23.75 11.36 -10.81
N ASP A 39 -23.15 10.21 -10.50
CA ASP A 39 -23.89 9.16 -9.79
C ASP A 39 -23.92 9.41 -8.27
N THR A 40 -24.92 10.18 -7.87
CA THR A 40 -25.42 10.37 -6.49
C THR A 40 -26.01 9.09 -5.88
N ARG A 41 -25.60 7.90 -6.34
CA ARG A 41 -26.01 6.63 -5.75
C ARG A 41 -25.12 6.33 -4.58
N ARG A 42 -25.76 6.18 -3.41
CA ARG A 42 -25.18 5.73 -2.14
C ARG A 42 -24.01 4.77 -2.40
N LEU A 43 -22.82 5.16 -1.93
CA LEU A 43 -21.60 4.35 -1.91
C LEU A 43 -21.91 2.95 -1.35
N LEU A 44 -22.27 2.02 -2.22
CA LEU A 44 -22.26 0.61 -1.92
C LEU A 44 -20.80 0.21 -2.06
N PHE A 45 -20.18 -0.06 -0.90
CA PHE A 45 -18.84 -0.62 -0.85
C PHE A 45 -18.78 -1.86 -1.75
N PHE A 46 -17.70 -2.02 -2.53
CA PHE A 46 -17.44 -3.17 -3.41
C PHE A 46 -18.13 -3.20 -4.78
N ASP A 47 -18.60 -2.06 -5.30
CA ASP A 47 -19.09 -2.00 -6.68
C ASP A 47 -17.97 -1.58 -7.66
N ASN A 48 -17.45 -2.56 -8.40
CA ASN A 48 -16.42 -2.32 -9.42
C ASN A 48 -16.97 -1.56 -10.65
N ASP A 49 -18.29 -1.58 -10.88
CA ASP A 49 -18.90 -0.95 -12.05
C ASP A 49 -18.90 0.59 -11.95
N LEU A 50 -18.68 1.13 -10.75
CA LEU A 50 -18.53 2.58 -10.48
C LEU A 50 -17.22 3.15 -11.02
N TYR A 51 -16.28 2.30 -11.41
CA TYR A 51 -14.91 2.69 -11.69
C TYR A 51 -14.50 2.35 -13.13
N LYS A 52 -13.70 3.22 -13.73
CA LYS A 52 -13.03 2.97 -15.01
C LYS A 52 -11.53 3.17 -14.87
N PHE A 53 -10.75 2.47 -15.68
CA PHE A 53 -9.32 2.79 -15.82
C PHE A 53 -9.18 4.15 -16.51
N ALA A 54 -8.31 5.00 -15.99
CA ALA A 54 -8.05 6.30 -16.57
C ALA A 54 -7.28 6.15 -17.89
N GLU A 55 -7.67 6.94 -18.87
CA GLU A 55 -6.96 7.06 -20.15
C GLU A 55 -5.62 7.80 -19.95
N PRO A 56 -4.62 7.61 -20.83
CA PRO A 56 -3.28 8.20 -20.65
C PRO A 56 -3.25 9.72 -20.45
N ASN A 57 -4.22 10.44 -21.03
CA ASN A 57 -4.42 11.90 -20.89
C ASN A 57 -5.07 12.30 -19.55
N GLU A 58 -5.81 11.41 -18.91
CA GLU A 58 -6.44 11.62 -17.60
C GLU A 58 -5.45 11.37 -16.44
N VAL A 59 -4.29 10.75 -16.72
CA VAL A 59 -3.27 10.44 -15.71
C VAL A 59 -2.34 11.64 -15.48
N PRO A 60 -2.18 12.11 -14.22
CA PRO A 60 -1.20 13.15 -13.92
C PRO A 60 0.23 12.72 -14.27
N PRO A 61 1.08 13.60 -14.82
CA PRO A 61 2.41 13.24 -15.32
C PRO A 61 3.36 12.67 -14.27
N ASN A 62 3.14 12.98 -12.98
CA ASN A 62 3.95 12.46 -11.86
C ASN A 62 3.28 11.31 -11.09
N TYR A 63 2.23 10.71 -11.66
CA TYR A 63 1.41 9.70 -10.99
C TYR A 63 2.25 8.55 -10.43
N TYR A 64 3.07 7.88 -11.25
CA TYR A 64 3.84 6.73 -10.80
C TYR A 64 4.89 7.09 -9.74
N LYS A 65 5.49 8.29 -9.81
CA LYS A 65 6.39 8.80 -8.77
C LYS A 65 5.68 8.94 -7.42
N HIS A 66 4.46 9.47 -7.43
CA HIS A 66 3.64 9.62 -6.23
C HIS A 66 3.14 8.26 -5.72
N LEU A 67 2.68 7.40 -6.63
CA LEU A 67 2.22 6.05 -6.30
C LEU A 67 3.33 5.23 -5.64
N ARG A 68 4.57 5.32 -6.12
CA ARG A 68 5.76 4.70 -5.50
C ARG A 68 5.85 5.04 -4.01
N TRP A 69 5.69 6.31 -3.69
CA TRP A 69 5.74 6.80 -2.31
C TRP A 69 4.58 6.26 -1.47
N VAL A 70 3.35 6.28 -2.02
CA VAL A 70 2.14 5.77 -1.34
C VAL A 70 2.25 4.26 -1.05
N LEU A 71 2.73 3.48 -2.02
CA LEU A 71 2.90 2.03 -1.87
C LEU A 71 3.98 1.70 -0.84
N GLY A 72 5.09 2.44 -0.84
CA GLY A 72 6.16 2.30 0.15
C GLY A 72 5.67 2.52 1.58
N ARG A 73 4.89 3.59 1.80
CA ARG A 73 4.24 3.88 3.10
C ARG A 73 3.24 2.82 3.54
N SER A 74 2.58 2.18 2.58
CA SER A 74 1.54 1.19 2.85
C SER A 74 2.08 -0.24 2.93
N HIS A 75 3.41 -0.42 2.89
CA HIS A 75 4.09 -1.72 2.88
C HIS A 75 3.50 -2.67 1.83
N VAL A 76 3.29 -2.14 0.62
CA VAL A 76 2.81 -2.89 -0.53
C VAL A 76 4.00 -3.27 -1.41
N ASP A 77 4.20 -4.56 -1.64
CA ASP A 77 5.19 -5.03 -2.61
C ASP A 77 4.81 -4.62 -4.04
N TYR A 78 5.77 -4.06 -4.76
CA TYR A 78 5.65 -3.72 -6.17
C TYR A 78 6.96 -3.94 -6.91
N ILE A 79 6.87 -4.02 -8.23
CA ILE A 79 8.01 -4.00 -9.16
C ILE A 79 7.90 -2.71 -9.98
N GLU A 80 9.02 -2.06 -10.26
CA GLU A 80 9.08 -0.87 -11.11
C GLU A 80 9.88 -1.21 -12.37
N GLU A 81 9.25 -1.04 -13.54
CA GLU A 81 9.89 -1.23 -14.85
C GLU A 81 9.61 0.00 -15.72
N ASN A 82 10.65 0.65 -16.25
CA ASN A 82 10.54 1.85 -17.09
C ASN A 82 9.71 3.00 -16.45
N GLY A 83 9.75 3.13 -15.12
CA GLY A 83 8.95 4.12 -14.38
C GLY A 83 7.47 3.79 -14.24
N ILE A 84 7.04 2.60 -14.68
CA ILE A 84 5.71 2.05 -14.50
C ILE A 84 5.73 1.07 -13.33
N ILE A 85 4.70 1.13 -12.50
CA ILE A 85 4.58 0.29 -11.30
C ILE A 85 3.69 -0.91 -11.59
N TYR A 86 4.16 -2.08 -11.18
CA TYR A 86 3.45 -3.35 -11.27
C TYR A 86 3.21 -3.92 -9.87
N VAL A 87 2.01 -4.42 -9.63
CA VAL A 87 1.58 -4.98 -8.33
C VAL A 87 1.00 -6.38 -8.53
N ARG A 88 1.00 -7.20 -7.47
CA ARG A 88 0.38 -8.53 -7.55
C ARG A 88 -1.13 -8.41 -7.75
N ASN A 89 -1.65 -9.10 -8.76
CA ASN A 89 -3.06 -9.07 -9.14
C ASN A 89 -4.03 -9.30 -7.96
N LYS A 90 -3.75 -10.29 -7.11
CA LYS A 90 -4.58 -10.59 -5.93
C LYS A 90 -4.84 -9.43 -4.98
N ARG A 91 -3.92 -8.45 -4.92
CA ARG A 91 -4.00 -7.34 -3.97
C ARG A 91 -4.80 -6.17 -4.54
N PHE A 92 -4.98 -6.09 -5.85
CA PHE A 92 -5.63 -4.96 -6.53
C PHE A 92 -6.70 -5.42 -7.53
N ASN A 93 -7.34 -6.55 -7.27
CA ASN A 93 -8.52 -6.99 -8.01
C ASN A 93 -9.79 -6.21 -7.61
N ASP A 94 -9.75 -5.49 -6.49
CA ASP A 94 -10.82 -4.60 -6.02
C ASP A 94 -10.56 -3.16 -6.50
N MET A 95 -11.46 -2.63 -7.32
CA MET A 95 -11.31 -1.29 -7.90
C MET A 95 -11.47 -0.18 -6.86
N ASN A 96 -12.17 -0.41 -5.75
CA ASN A 96 -12.23 0.55 -4.63
C ASN A 96 -10.84 0.72 -4.00
N LEU A 97 -10.12 -0.39 -3.83
CA LEU A 97 -8.78 -0.34 -3.29
C LEU A 97 -7.84 0.35 -4.28
N MET A 98 -7.91 0.02 -5.57
CA MET A 98 -7.15 0.73 -6.60
C MET A 98 -7.44 2.24 -6.62
N TRP A 99 -8.71 2.62 -6.51
CA TRP A 99 -9.14 4.01 -6.48
C TRP A 99 -8.62 4.76 -5.25
N ASN A 100 -8.61 4.14 -4.07
CA ASN A 100 -8.04 4.74 -2.86
C ASN A 100 -6.55 5.08 -3.06
N TYR A 101 -5.75 4.12 -3.55
CA TYR A 101 -4.32 4.36 -3.83
C TYR A 101 -4.13 5.40 -4.94
N THR A 102 -4.97 5.37 -5.97
CA THR A 102 -4.95 6.38 -7.04
C THR A 102 -5.22 7.76 -6.47
N THR A 103 -6.27 7.93 -5.67
CA THR A 103 -6.64 9.20 -5.03
C THR A 103 -5.54 9.71 -4.10
N ARG A 104 -4.92 8.83 -3.31
CA ARG A 104 -3.76 9.19 -2.47
C ARG A 104 -2.57 9.66 -3.30
N ALA A 105 -2.31 9.03 -4.44
CA ALA A 105 -1.20 9.41 -5.33
C ALA A 105 -1.46 10.70 -6.13
N THR A 106 -2.72 11.05 -6.38
CA THR A 106 -3.08 12.24 -7.16
C THR A 106 -3.40 13.47 -6.30
N THR A 107 -3.69 13.31 -5.00
CA THR A 107 -4.16 14.41 -4.15
C THR A 107 -3.04 15.03 -3.29
N SER A 108 -2.78 16.33 -3.46
CA SER A 108 -1.80 17.08 -2.66
C SER A 108 -2.12 17.11 -1.15
N LYS A 109 -3.42 17.12 -0.80
CA LYS A 109 -3.90 17.06 0.59
C LYS A 109 -3.35 15.85 1.34
N PHE A 110 -3.29 14.69 0.69
CA PHE A 110 -2.79 13.47 1.31
C PHE A 110 -1.31 13.62 1.70
N PHE A 111 -0.47 14.07 0.78
CA PHE A 111 0.96 14.32 1.05
C PHE A 111 1.20 15.38 2.13
N LYS A 112 0.34 16.40 2.21
CA LYS A 112 0.44 17.44 3.25
C LYS A 112 0.18 16.86 4.64
N ILE A 113 -0.91 16.11 4.79
CA ILE A 113 -1.29 15.46 6.07
C ILE A 113 -0.17 14.52 6.52
N GLU A 114 0.33 13.70 5.62
CA GLU A 114 1.39 12.74 5.93
C GLU A 114 2.69 13.42 6.37
N ARG A 115 3.08 14.53 5.72
CA ARG A 115 4.26 15.31 6.12
C ARG A 115 4.10 15.94 7.50
N GLU A 116 2.90 16.43 7.81
CA GLU A 116 2.58 16.96 9.14
C GLU A 116 2.68 15.85 10.21
N MET A 117 2.15 14.66 9.93
CA MET A 117 2.28 13.50 10.83
C MET A 117 3.73 13.07 11.03
N ASP A 118 4.54 13.03 9.98
CA ASP A 118 5.97 12.72 10.10
C ASP A 118 6.70 13.73 11.00
N SER A 119 6.35 15.01 10.85
CA SER A 119 6.96 16.08 11.64
C SER A 119 6.62 15.94 13.12
N ILE A 120 5.35 15.61 13.42
CA ILE A 120 4.89 15.38 14.80
C ILE A 120 5.56 14.13 15.39
N ASN A 121 5.62 13.03 14.63
CA ASN A 121 6.26 11.80 15.08
C ASN A 121 7.75 12.00 15.37
N LEU A 122 8.45 12.79 14.55
CA LEU A 122 9.85 13.13 14.78
C LEU A 122 10.05 13.91 16.08
N ILE A 123 9.18 14.90 16.35
CA ILE A 123 9.22 15.66 17.62
C ILE A 123 9.04 14.71 18.80
N TYR A 124 8.04 13.82 18.72
CA TYR A 124 7.76 12.86 19.78
C TYR A 124 8.92 11.88 20.01
N GLU A 125 9.57 11.41 18.95
CA GLU A 125 10.74 10.54 19.03
C GLU A 125 11.93 11.23 19.70
N ILE A 126 12.19 12.50 19.36
CA ILE A 126 13.24 13.30 19.98
C ILE A 126 12.96 13.48 21.48
N GLU A 127 11.74 13.89 21.85
CA GLU A 127 11.33 14.06 23.25
C GLU A 127 11.48 12.75 24.04
N TYR A 128 11.09 11.63 23.43
CA TYR A 128 11.25 10.32 24.04
C TYR A 128 12.73 9.97 24.28
N VAL A 129 13.59 10.12 23.27
CA VAL A 129 15.03 9.84 23.38
C VAL A 129 15.70 10.74 24.42
N GLU A 130 15.35 12.03 24.47
CA GLU A 130 15.85 12.97 25.47
C GLU A 130 15.42 12.56 26.89
N SER A 131 14.17 12.13 27.06
CA SER A 131 13.66 11.64 28.35
C SER A 131 14.43 10.40 28.83
N GLN A 132 14.72 9.46 27.94
CA GLN A 132 15.50 8.25 28.25
C GLN A 132 16.93 8.61 28.62
N LYS A 133 17.57 9.51 27.88
CA LYS A 133 18.91 9.99 28.19
C LYS A 133 18.98 10.61 29.58
N LYS A 134 18.00 11.46 29.95
CA LYS A 134 17.94 12.08 31.27
C LYS A 134 17.84 11.04 32.40
N ILE A 135 17.07 9.96 32.19
CA ILE A 135 16.95 8.86 33.15
C ILE A 135 18.29 8.12 33.31
N ILE A 136 18.94 7.76 32.19
CA ILE A 136 20.24 7.08 32.18
C ILE A 136 21.32 7.92 32.86
N ASP A 137 21.40 9.21 32.52
CA ASP A 137 22.36 10.14 33.11
C ASP A 137 22.13 10.28 34.63
N GLY A 138 20.87 10.23 35.07
CA GLY A 138 20.49 10.16 36.49
C GLY A 138 21.08 8.93 37.18
N PHE A 139 20.85 7.73 36.63
CA PHE A 139 21.39 6.48 37.17
C PHE A 139 22.92 6.45 37.18
N LEU A 140 23.56 6.92 36.11
CA LEU A 140 25.03 6.98 36.04
C LEU A 140 25.63 7.91 37.11
N LYS A 141 24.94 9.02 37.41
CA LYS A 141 25.36 9.95 38.46
C LYS A 141 25.21 9.33 39.86
N GLU A 142 24.13 8.60 40.11
CA GLU A 142 23.93 7.86 41.37
C GLU A 142 25.02 6.80 41.57
N ILE A 143 25.25 5.94 40.58
CA ILE A 143 26.30 4.90 40.63
C ILE A 143 27.67 5.53 40.91
N LYS A 144 28.00 6.63 40.23
CA LYS A 144 29.28 7.33 40.44
C LYS A 144 29.42 7.85 41.87
N ASN A 145 28.36 8.42 42.44
CA ASN A 145 28.38 8.93 43.82
C ASN A 145 28.50 7.80 44.85
N ASP A 146 27.85 6.67 44.61
CA ASP A 146 27.93 5.50 45.50
C ASP A 146 29.30 4.80 45.42
N SER A 147 29.97 4.84 44.27
CA SER A 147 31.32 4.27 44.09
C SER A 147 32.47 5.07 44.74
N ILE A 148 32.20 6.28 45.24
CA ILE A 148 33.19 7.18 45.88
C ILE A 148 33.13 7.08 47.43
N LYS A 149 32.19 6.31 47.98
CA LYS A 149 32.15 5.93 49.41
C LYS A 149 32.89 4.62 49.66
#